data_AF-A0A7C2Q2C7-F1
#
_entry.id   AF-A0A7C2Q2C7-F1
#
_cell.length_a   1.000
_cell.length_b   1.000
_cell.length_c   1.000
_cell.angle_alpha   90.00
_cell.angle_beta   90.00
_cell.angle_gamma   90.00
#
_symmetry.space_group_name_H-M   'P 1'
#
loop_
_entity.id
_entity.type
_entity.pdbx_description
1 polymer ?
#
loop_
_entity_poly.entity_id
_entity_poly.type
_entity_poly.pdbx_seq_one_letter_code
_entity_poly.pdbx_strand_id
1 'polypeptide(L)'
;MRDIVPLQPGGVAVPPKKPSISQLEKKTARAREGGAAASSEAREKAVASIIPPPIDDVVEFLREQPYVTPNLLAEKFGVRISIARQVLRDLAGKGFVRLVVGNRRLKIYAPVKEVLAEVKVKKPKKK
;
A
#
# COMPACT_ATOMS: atom_id res chain seq x y z
N MET A 1 -12.37 20.45 -70.70
CA MET A 1 -12.34 21.41 -69.58
C MET A 1 -12.03 20.63 -68.32
N ARG A 2 -10.89 20.87 -67.68
CA ARG A 2 -10.48 20.21 -66.43
C ARG A 2 -10.64 21.24 -65.32
N ASP A 3 -11.55 20.98 -64.40
CA ASP A 3 -11.80 21.87 -63.26
C ASP A 3 -10.60 21.87 -62.32
N ILE A 4 -10.07 23.07 -62.07
CA ILE A 4 -8.99 23.31 -61.13
C ILE A 4 -9.58 23.19 -59.72
N VAL A 5 -9.20 22.14 -59.00
CA VAL A 5 -9.53 22.00 -57.57
C VAL A 5 -8.71 23.03 -56.79
N PRO A 6 -9.33 23.96 -56.05
CA PRO A 6 -8.56 24.88 -55.22
C PRO A 6 -7.97 24.13 -54.01
N LEU A 7 -6.65 24.23 -53.86
CA LEU A 7 -5.92 23.81 -52.67
C LEU A 7 -6.43 24.60 -51.46
N GLN A 8 -6.95 23.89 -50.46
CA GLN A 8 -7.28 24.45 -49.14
C GLN A 8 -5.98 24.84 -48.41
N PRO A 9 -5.78 26.10 -47.98
CA PRO A 9 -4.61 26.47 -47.21
C PRO A 9 -4.68 25.89 -45.78
N GLY A 10 -3.55 25.37 -45.31
CA GLY A 10 -3.40 24.61 -44.07
C GLY A 10 -4.01 25.27 -42.83
N GLY A 11 -4.83 24.51 -42.12
CA GLY A 11 -5.32 24.84 -40.79
C GLY A 11 -4.17 24.80 -39.78
N VAL A 12 -3.72 25.98 -39.34
CA VAL A 12 -2.76 26.12 -38.24
C VAL A 12 -3.47 25.74 -36.93
N ALA A 13 -2.97 24.70 -36.25
CA ALA A 13 -3.45 24.32 -34.93
C ALA A 13 -3.12 25.43 -33.91
N VAL A 14 -4.16 26.10 -33.41
CA VAL A 14 -4.05 27.13 -32.37
C VAL A 14 -3.83 26.44 -31.00
N PRO A 15 -2.80 26.80 -30.21
CA PRO A 15 -2.59 26.20 -28.90
C PRO A 15 -3.70 26.61 -27.91
N PRO A 16 -4.06 25.74 -26.94
CA PRO A 16 -5.11 26.04 -25.97
C PRO A 16 -4.74 27.26 -25.12
N LYS A 17 -5.69 28.21 -25.00
CA LYS A 17 -5.53 29.42 -24.17
C LYS A 17 -5.32 29.02 -22.71
N LYS A 18 -4.28 29.60 -22.09
CA LYS A 18 -4.02 29.44 -20.65
C LYS A 18 -5.24 29.94 -19.86
N PRO A 19 -5.71 29.18 -18.85
CA PRO A 19 -6.90 29.57 -18.09
C PRO A 19 -6.66 30.92 -17.40
N SER A 20 -7.71 31.74 -17.34
CA SER A 20 -7.62 33.07 -16.72
C SER A 20 -7.44 32.95 -15.20
N ILE A 21 -6.88 33.97 -14.57
CA ILE A 21 -6.65 34.04 -13.12
C ILE A 21 -7.94 33.70 -12.35
N SER A 22 -9.07 34.25 -12.81
CA SER A 22 -10.40 33.99 -12.23
C SER A 22 -10.84 32.51 -12.33
N GLN A 23 -10.43 31.78 -13.37
CA GLN A 23 -10.74 30.35 -13.51
C GLN A 23 -9.90 29.47 -12.59
N LEU A 24 -8.68 29.90 -12.24
CA LEU A 24 -7.82 29.24 -11.26
C LEU A 24 -8.38 29.42 -9.84
N GLU A 25 -8.79 30.64 -9.49
CA GLU A 25 -9.39 30.95 -8.18
C GLU A 25 -10.69 30.16 -7.93
N LYS A 26 -11.54 30.04 -8.95
CA LYS A 26 -12.79 29.28 -8.82
C LYS A 26 -12.55 27.78 -8.64
N LYS A 27 -11.45 27.24 -9.18
CA LYS A 27 -11.05 25.84 -8.98
C LYS A 27 -10.44 25.61 -7.60
N THR A 28 -9.64 26.54 -7.08
CA THR A 28 -9.08 26.44 -5.73
C THR A 28 -10.13 26.60 -4.65
N ALA A 29 -11.14 27.47 -4.85
CA ALA A 29 -12.28 27.61 -3.95
C ALA A 29 -13.08 26.29 -3.82
N ARG A 30 -13.39 25.64 -4.95
CA ARG A 30 -14.10 24.34 -4.96
C ARG A 30 -13.26 23.19 -4.37
N ALA A 31 -11.94 23.23 -4.53
CA ALA A 31 -11.04 22.26 -3.92
C ALA A 31 -10.93 22.42 -2.40
N ARG A 32 -11.08 23.65 -1.88
CA ARG A 32 -11.09 23.93 -0.43
C ARG A 32 -12.39 23.52 0.24
N GLU A 33 -13.53 23.71 -0.43
CA GLU A 33 -14.85 23.33 0.10
C GLU A 33 -15.08 21.81 0.12
N GLY A 34 -14.50 21.05 -0.82
CA GLY A 34 -14.59 19.58 -0.86
C GLY A 34 -13.57 18.82 0.03
N GLY A 35 -12.71 19.53 0.77
CA GLY A 35 -11.53 18.96 1.43
C GLY A 35 -11.66 18.64 2.92
N ALA A 36 -12.83 18.81 3.53
CA ALA A 36 -13.00 18.74 4.99
C ALA A 36 -13.14 17.31 5.58
N ALA A 37 -12.82 16.26 4.83
CA ALA A 37 -12.75 14.88 5.33
C ALA A 37 -11.33 14.28 5.26
N ALA A 38 -10.32 15.09 4.95
CA ALA A 38 -8.91 14.69 4.94
C ALA A 38 -8.17 15.26 6.16
N SER A 39 -8.73 15.07 7.35
CA SER A 39 -7.96 15.13 8.59
C SER A 39 -7.13 13.85 8.72
N SER A 40 -6.13 13.70 7.87
CA SER A 40 -4.98 12.88 8.21
C SER A 40 -3.80 13.81 8.09
N GLU A 41 -3.16 14.08 9.22
CA GLU A 41 -1.83 14.64 9.33
C GLU A 41 -0.99 14.17 8.14
N ALA A 42 -0.14 15.05 7.63
CA ALA A 42 0.82 14.72 6.61
C ALA A 42 1.69 13.56 7.10
N ARG A 43 1.20 12.32 6.91
CA ARG A 43 1.97 11.09 7.03
C ARG A 43 2.97 11.27 5.91
N GLU A 44 4.18 11.71 6.28
CA GLU A 44 5.32 11.69 5.39
C GLU A 44 5.26 10.35 4.67
N LYS A 45 5.20 10.39 3.34
CA LYS A 45 5.09 9.19 2.52
C LYS A 45 6.42 8.46 2.60
N ALA A 46 6.65 7.78 3.72
CA ALA A 46 7.82 6.97 3.95
C ALA A 46 7.89 5.93 2.84
N VAL A 47 9.02 5.89 2.14
CA VAL A 47 9.24 4.89 1.09
C VAL A 47 9.33 3.54 1.77
N ALA A 48 8.24 2.76 1.67
CA ALA A 48 8.19 1.44 2.26
C ALA A 48 9.26 0.53 1.61
N SER A 49 10.04 -0.15 2.45
CA SER A 49 11.16 -0.98 2.03
C SER A 49 10.68 -2.23 1.30
N ILE A 50 11.54 -2.73 0.40
CA ILE A 50 11.30 -3.96 -0.39
C ILE A 50 11.90 -5.20 0.29
N ILE A 51 12.69 -4.99 1.34
CA ILE A 51 13.37 -6.07 2.05
C ILE A 51 12.41 -6.68 3.06
N PRO A 52 12.17 -8.01 3.03
CA PRO A 52 11.39 -8.69 4.07
C PRO A 52 12.03 -8.51 5.46
N PRO A 53 11.24 -8.28 6.51
CA PRO A 53 11.77 -8.18 7.86
C PRO A 53 12.31 -9.54 8.33
N PRO A 54 13.27 -9.55 9.28
CA PRO A 54 13.78 -10.78 9.86
C PRO A 54 12.64 -11.57 10.53
N ILE A 55 12.67 -12.89 10.37
CA ILE A 55 11.57 -13.77 10.82
C ILE A 55 11.44 -13.76 12.35
N ASP A 56 12.55 -13.65 13.07
CA ASP A 56 12.58 -13.66 14.53
C ASP A 56 11.76 -12.49 15.13
N ASP A 57 12.00 -11.26 14.65
CA ASP A 57 11.26 -10.07 15.08
C ASP A 57 9.77 -10.18 14.75
N VAL A 58 9.43 -10.77 13.59
CA VAL A 58 8.03 -11.01 13.21
C VAL A 58 7.38 -12.00 14.15
N VAL A 59 8.08 -13.07 14.55
CA VAL A 59 7.58 -14.07 15.50
C VAL A 59 7.37 -13.46 16.89
N GLU A 60 8.26 -12.57 17.34
CA GLU A 60 8.08 -11.83 18.59
C GLU A 60 6.85 -10.93 18.53
N PHE A 61 6.71 -10.16 17.45
CA PHE A 61 5.53 -9.33 17.23
C PHE A 61 4.22 -10.15 17.19
N LEU A 62 4.23 -11.31 16.51
CA LEU A 62 3.07 -12.20 16.43
C LEU A 62 2.62 -12.73 17.80
N ARG A 63 3.51 -12.83 18.79
CA ARG A 63 3.15 -13.29 20.15
C ARG A 63 2.37 -12.25 20.94
N GLU A 64 2.67 -10.97 20.73
CA GLU A 64 2.03 -9.86 21.44
C GLU A 64 0.63 -9.56 20.90
N GLN A 65 0.42 -9.83 19.61
CA GLN A 65 -0.81 -9.43 18.93
C GLN A 65 -1.91 -10.50 19.07
N PRO A 66 -3.18 -10.11 19.32
CA PRO A 66 -4.32 -11.03 19.29
C PRO A 66 -4.72 -11.43 17.86
N TYR A 67 -4.48 -10.55 16.88
CA TYR A 67 -4.76 -10.77 15.46
C TYR A 67 -3.75 -10.01 14.62
N VAL A 68 -3.51 -10.49 13.40
CA VAL A 68 -2.51 -9.89 12.50
C VAL A 68 -3.08 -9.72 11.11
N THR A 69 -2.81 -8.56 10.51
CA THR A 69 -3.19 -8.24 9.13
C THR A 69 -1.97 -7.81 8.33
N PRO A 70 -2.00 -7.91 6.98
CA PRO A 70 -0.91 -7.41 6.16
C PRO A 70 -0.60 -5.93 6.36
N ASN A 71 -1.61 -5.11 6.68
CA ASN A 71 -1.40 -3.68 6.93
C ASN A 71 -0.67 -3.43 8.24
N LEU A 72 -1.07 -4.11 9.31
CA LEU A 72 -0.41 -4.00 10.62
C LEU A 72 1.09 -4.33 10.53
N LEU A 73 1.43 -5.39 9.79
CA LEU A 73 2.81 -5.83 9.61
C LEU A 73 3.59 -4.86 8.69
N ALA A 74 2.94 -4.32 7.66
CA ALA A 74 3.54 -3.29 6.80
C ALA A 74 3.87 -2.01 7.56
N GLU A 75 2.97 -1.54 8.42
CA GLU A 75 3.17 -0.33 9.23
C GLU A 75 4.25 -0.54 10.30
N LYS A 76 4.24 -1.69 10.99
CA LYS A 76 5.21 -1.97 12.06
C LYS A 76 6.64 -2.09 11.55
N PHE A 77 6.84 -2.75 10.41
CA PHE A 77 8.17 -3.03 9.86
C PHE A 77 8.57 -2.07 8.72
N GLY A 78 7.70 -1.13 8.34
CA GLY A 78 7.96 -0.18 7.27
C GLY A 78 8.13 -0.83 5.89
N VAL A 79 7.47 -1.97 5.65
CA VAL A 79 7.62 -2.78 4.42
C VAL A 79 6.42 -2.63 3.50
N ARG A 80 6.59 -2.87 2.19
CA ARG A 80 5.46 -2.84 1.25
C ARG A 80 4.42 -3.89 1.61
N ILE A 81 3.13 -3.55 1.39
CA ILE A 81 1.98 -4.44 1.67
C ILE A 81 2.11 -5.81 0.98
N SER A 82 2.74 -5.85 -0.21
CA SER A 82 2.93 -7.10 -0.96
C SER A 82 3.86 -8.07 -0.23
N ILE A 83 4.91 -7.54 0.40
CA ILE A 83 5.89 -8.32 1.17
C ILE A 83 5.25 -8.81 2.44
N ALA A 84 4.52 -7.95 3.16
CA ALA A 84 3.75 -8.37 4.32
C ALA A 84 2.77 -9.51 3.99
N ARG A 85 2.10 -9.45 2.82
CA ARG A 85 1.23 -10.54 2.32
C ARG A 85 1.98 -11.82 1.99
N GLN A 86 3.26 -11.74 1.60
CA GLN A 86 4.09 -12.90 1.32
C GLN A 86 4.59 -13.53 2.62
N VAL A 87 5.17 -12.72 3.51
CA VAL A 87 5.64 -13.16 4.83
C VAL A 87 4.53 -13.87 5.62
N LEU A 88 3.33 -13.29 5.68
CA LEU A 88 2.21 -13.94 6.38
C LEU A 88 1.75 -15.24 5.71
N ARG A 89 1.88 -15.36 4.38
CA ARG A 89 1.57 -16.62 3.67
C ARG A 89 2.61 -17.68 4.00
N ASP A 90 3.88 -17.31 4.03
CA ASP A 90 4.97 -18.24 4.34
C ASP A 90 4.89 -18.70 5.80
N LEU A 91 4.57 -17.79 6.73
CA LEU A 91 4.34 -18.11 8.14
C LEU A 91 3.10 -18.98 8.35
N ALA A 92 2.06 -18.78 7.54
CA ALA A 92 0.88 -19.65 7.55
C ALA A 92 1.23 -21.07 7.05
N GLY A 93 2.05 -21.18 6.00
CA GLY A 93 2.54 -22.47 5.51
C GLY A 93 3.39 -23.23 6.53
N LYS A 94 4.08 -22.50 7.41
CA LYS A 94 4.87 -23.06 8.53
C LYS A 94 4.05 -23.32 9.80
N GLY A 95 2.78 -22.92 9.85
CA GLY A 95 1.90 -23.11 11.00
C GLY A 95 2.03 -22.09 12.13
N PHE A 96 2.79 -21.01 11.96
CA PHE A 96 2.91 -19.95 12.98
C PHE A 96 1.64 -19.09 13.10
N VAL A 97 0.93 -18.93 11.97
CA VAL A 97 -0.31 -18.16 11.90
C VAL A 97 -1.37 -18.92 11.14
N ARG A 98 -2.63 -18.76 11.52
CA ARG A 98 -3.78 -19.37 10.85
C ARG A 98 -4.60 -18.29 10.16
N LEU A 99 -4.95 -18.49 8.89
CA LEU A 99 -5.90 -17.62 8.20
C LEU A 99 -7.30 -17.84 8.78
N VAL A 100 -7.90 -16.80 9.36
CA VAL A 100 -9.26 -16.86 9.91
C VAL A 100 -10.28 -16.41 8.87
N VAL A 101 -10.01 -15.26 8.23
CA VAL A 101 -10.87 -14.69 7.19
C VAL A 101 -10.00 -14.25 6.02
N GLY A 102 -10.39 -14.66 4.80
CA GLY A 102 -9.61 -14.40 3.60
C GLY A 102 -10.48 -13.96 2.42
N ASN A 103 -10.30 -12.70 2.02
CA ASN A 103 -10.72 -12.15 0.73
C ASN A 103 -9.49 -11.60 -0.01
N ARG A 104 -9.62 -11.24 -1.30
CA ARG A 104 -8.46 -10.72 -2.06
C ARG A 104 -7.85 -9.47 -1.42
N ARG A 105 -8.71 -8.56 -0.92
CA ARG A 105 -8.33 -7.28 -0.30
C ARG A 105 -8.09 -7.38 1.20
N LEU A 106 -8.88 -8.17 1.91
CA LEU A 106 -8.83 -8.30 3.37
C LEU A 106 -8.39 -9.70 3.76
N LYS A 107 -7.31 -9.81 4.51
CA LYS A 107 -6.83 -11.08 5.06
C LYS A 107 -6.52 -10.87 6.53
N ILE A 108 -7.16 -11.66 7.38
CA ILE A 108 -6.97 -11.64 8.83
C ILE A 108 -6.41 -12.99 9.24
N TYR A 109 -5.29 -12.93 9.95
CA TYR A 109 -4.61 -14.09 10.50
C TYR A 109 -4.69 -14.04 12.04
N ALA A 110 -4.82 -15.21 12.66
CA ALA A 110 -4.67 -15.38 14.09
C ALA A 110 -3.32 -16.06 14.38
N PRO A 111 -2.51 -15.57 15.32
CA PRO A 111 -1.30 -16.25 15.74
C PRO A 111 -1.64 -17.55 16.49
N VAL A 112 -0.94 -18.63 16.15
CA VAL A 112 -1.10 -19.92 16.82
C VAL A 112 -0.18 -19.92 18.04
N LYS A 113 -0.75 -19.63 19.21
CA LYS A 113 0.02 -19.49 20.47
C LYS A 113 0.82 -20.75 20.84
N GLU A 114 0.29 -21.92 20.49
CA GLU A 114 0.91 -23.23 20.75
C GLU A 114 2.26 -23.35 20.01
N VAL A 115 2.25 -23.13 18.70
CA VAL A 115 3.45 -23.23 17.85
C VAL A 115 4.45 -22.10 18.15
N LEU A 116 3.97 -20.91 18.48
CA LEU A 116 4.83 -19.79 18.89
C LEU A 116 5.54 -20.05 20.22
N ALA A 117 4.96 -20.85 21.11
CA ALA A 117 5.58 -21.24 22.39
C ALA A 117 6.69 -22.28 22.20
N GLU A 118 6.51 -23.24 21.28
CA GLU A 118 7.48 -24.31 21.01
C GLU A 118 8.83 -23.82 20.46
N VAL A 119 8.86 -22.66 19.78
CA VAL A 119 10.12 -22.06 19.29
C VAL A 119 11.11 -21.76 20.42
N LYS A 120 10.66 -21.60 21.68
CA LYS A 120 11.57 -21.46 22.83
C LYS A 120 12.41 -22.72 23.11
N VAL A 121 12.00 -23.91 22.64
CA VAL A 121 12.63 -25.18 23.03
C VAL A 121 13.82 -25.56 22.12
N LYS A 122 13.88 -25.02 20.90
CA LYS A 122 14.88 -25.41 19.89
C LYS A 122 16.05 -24.43 19.68
N LYS A 123 16.38 -23.55 20.63
CA LYS A 123 17.73 -22.95 20.60
C LYS A 123 18.73 -24.07 20.91
N PRO A 124 19.61 -24.48 19.97
CA PRO A 124 20.63 -25.45 20.31
C PRO A 124 21.51 -24.80 21.37
N LYS A 125 21.63 -25.47 22.54
CA LYS A 125 22.74 -25.21 23.47
C LYS A 125 24.01 -25.46 22.67
N LYS A 126 24.64 -24.39 22.16
CA LYS A 126 26.01 -24.46 21.66
C LYS A 126 26.87 -24.85 22.87
N LYS A 127 27.42 -26.05 22.80
CA LYS A 127 28.57 -26.47 23.60
C LYS A 127 29.80 -25.69 23.17
#